data_AF-A0A654ZTI6-F1
#
_entry.id   AF-A0A654ZTI6-F1
#
_cell.length_a   1.000
_cell.length_b   1.000
_cell.length_c   1.000
_cell.angle_alpha   90.00
_cell.angle_beta   90.00
_cell.angle_gamma   90.00
#
_symmetry.space_group_name_H-M   'P 1'
#
loop_
_entity.id
_entity.type
_entity.pdbx_description
1 polymer ?
#
loop_
_entity_poly.entity_id
_entity_poly.type
_entity_poly.pdbx_seq_one_letter_code
_entity_poly.pdbx_strand_id
1 'polypeptide(L)'
;MAAPILAAAVTGTVAGTIGLGNKYFDRLPRRLVERVTPKPGTGPSRKTQERGHYTFETYTTTTTGARYRATFAHNVDAYKSTAVLLAQSGLALALDRDRLAELRGVLTPAAAMGDALLARLPGAGVVMGTTRLS
;
A
#
# COMPACT_ATOMS: atom_id res chain seq x y z
N MET A 1 -24.40 15.28 30.70
CA MET A 1 -23.98 13.90 31.03
C MET A 1 -24.54 12.81 30.10
N ALA A 2 -25.52 13.07 29.23
CA ALA A 2 -26.07 12.05 28.32
C ALA A 2 -25.17 11.68 27.11
N ALA A 3 -24.41 12.65 26.58
CA ALA A 3 -23.54 12.45 25.42
C ALA A 3 -22.47 11.34 25.55
N PRO A 4 -21.70 11.22 26.66
CA PRO A 4 -20.70 10.15 26.80
C PRO A 4 -21.32 8.75 26.93
N ILE A 5 -22.52 8.62 27.51
CA ILE A 5 -23.23 7.34 27.64
C ILE A 5 -23.78 6.90 26.28
N LEU A 6 -24.34 7.83 25.51
CA LEU A 6 -24.77 7.58 24.12
C LEU A 6 -23.58 7.17 23.23
N ALA A 7 -22.45 7.86 23.33
CA ALA A 7 -21.25 7.53 22.57
C ALA A 7 -20.69 6.14 22.93
N ALA A 8 -20.67 5.78 24.22
CA ALA A 8 -20.25 4.46 24.66
C ALA A 8 -21.20 3.35 24.18
N ALA A 9 -22.51 3.59 24.20
CA ALA A 9 -23.50 2.64 23.69
C ALA A 9 -23.34 2.41 22.18
N VAL A 10 -23.16 3.48 21.40
CA VAL A 10 -22.92 3.38 19.95
C VAL A 10 -21.60 2.66 19.64
N THR A 11 -20.54 2.94 20.39
CA THR A 11 -19.26 2.26 20.20
C THR A 11 -19.37 0.76 20.54
N GLY A 12 -20.09 0.43 21.62
CA GLY A 12 -20.33 -0.96 22.03
C GLY A 12 -21.15 -1.75 21.01
N THR A 13 -22.17 -1.14 20.40
CA THR A 13 -22.97 -1.81 19.36
C THR A 13 -22.18 -2.01 18.07
N VAL A 14 -21.39 -1.03 17.64
CA VAL A 14 -20.51 -1.16 16.47
C VAL A 14 -19.45 -2.24 16.71
N ALA A 15 -18.78 -2.23 17.86
CA ALA A 15 -17.78 -3.25 18.21
C ALA A 15 -18.40 -4.65 18.31
N GLY A 16 -19.57 -4.77 18.92
CA GLY A 16 -20.31 -6.03 19.04
C GLY A 16 -20.72 -6.59 17.68
N THR A 17 -21.29 -5.76 16.81
CA THR A 17 -21.71 -6.17 15.45
C THR A 17 -20.53 -6.58 14.56
N ILE A 18 -19.40 -5.86 14.62
CA ILE A 18 -18.17 -6.23 13.89
C ILE A 18 -17.59 -7.54 14.45
N GLY A 19 -17.52 -7.69 15.78
CA GLY A 19 -16.97 -8.88 16.42
C GLY A 19 -17.78 -10.15 16.12
N LEU A 20 -19.11 -10.05 16.17
CA LEU A 20 -20.03 -11.11 15.73
C LEU A 20 -19.90 -11.33 14.21
N GLY A 21 -19.94 -10.27 13.41
CA GLY A 21 -19.81 -10.35 11.95
C GLY A 21 -18.57 -11.14 11.51
N ASN A 22 -17.39 -10.76 11.99
CA ASN A 22 -16.14 -11.45 11.66
C ASN A 22 -16.11 -12.91 12.13
N LYS A 23 -16.65 -13.21 13.31
CA LYS A 23 -16.65 -14.58 13.88
C LYS A 23 -17.53 -15.55 13.08
N TYR A 24 -18.63 -15.07 12.50
CA TYR A 24 -19.59 -15.90 11.78
C TYR A 24 -19.49 -15.76 10.25
N PHE A 25 -18.67 -14.86 9.73
CA PHE A 25 -18.48 -14.63 8.30
C PHE A 25 -18.06 -15.90 7.55
N ASP A 26 -17.12 -16.66 8.11
CA ASP A 26 -16.61 -17.91 7.52
C ASP A 26 -17.64 -19.04 7.46
N ARG A 27 -18.80 -18.88 8.12
CA ARG A 27 -19.92 -19.82 8.07
C ARG A 27 -20.94 -19.49 6.99
N LEU A 28 -20.79 -18.37 6.29
CA LEU A 28 -21.69 -18.00 5.20
C LEU A 28 -21.47 -18.95 4.00
N PRO A 29 -22.54 -19.44 3.35
CA PRO A 29 -22.41 -20.26 2.17
C PRO A 29 -21.65 -19.50 1.09
N ARG A 30 -20.56 -20.08 0.58
CA ARG A 30 -19.70 -19.47 -0.46
C ARG A 30 -20.50 -18.94 -1.66
N ARG A 31 -21.54 -19.65 -2.08
CA ARG A 31 -22.45 -19.24 -3.17
C ARG A 31 -23.22 -17.94 -2.90
N LEU A 32 -23.51 -17.63 -1.64
CA LEU A 32 -24.19 -16.39 -1.26
C LEU A 32 -23.22 -15.21 -1.31
N VAL A 33 -21.99 -15.41 -0.82
CA VAL A 33 -20.91 -14.41 -0.86
C VAL A 33 -20.52 -14.11 -2.31
N GLU A 34 -20.33 -15.13 -3.14
CA GLU A 34 -19.98 -14.99 -4.57
C GLU A 34 -21.05 -14.29 -5.42
N ARG A 35 -22.32 -14.26 -4.98
CA ARG A 35 -23.39 -13.52 -5.67
C ARG A 35 -23.31 -12.01 -5.42
N VAL A 36 -22.80 -11.60 -4.27
CA VAL A 36 -22.77 -10.19 -3.85
C VAL A 36 -21.40 -9.55 -4.05
N THR A 37 -20.33 -10.35 -4.16
CA THR A 37 -19.00 -9.84 -4.46
C THR A 37 -18.77 -9.67 -5.96
N PRO A 38 -17.92 -8.72 -6.39
CA PRO A 38 -17.50 -8.60 -7.78
C PRO A 38 -16.89 -9.92 -8.27
N LYS A 39 -17.21 -10.31 -9.51
CA LYS A 39 -16.58 -11.48 -10.12
C LYS A 39 -15.06 -11.31 -10.12
N PRO A 40 -14.27 -12.37 -9.87
CA PRO A 40 -12.82 -12.32 -10.03
C PRO A 40 -12.44 -11.73 -11.38
N GLY A 41 -11.44 -10.84 -11.40
CA GLY A 41 -11.00 -10.15 -12.61
C GLY A 41 -11.79 -8.89 -13.00
N THR A 42 -12.90 -8.58 -12.33
CA THR A 42 -13.69 -7.36 -12.65
C THR A 42 -12.94 -6.06 -12.34
N GLY A 43 -12.00 -6.09 -11.37
CA GLY A 43 -11.18 -4.94 -10.98
C GLY A 43 -11.98 -3.70 -10.54
N PRO A 44 -11.32 -2.66 -10.01
CA PRO A 44 -11.95 -1.38 -9.76
C PRO A 44 -12.28 -0.65 -11.08
N SER A 45 -13.39 0.09 -11.10
CA SER A 45 -13.75 0.95 -12.23
C SER A 45 -12.64 1.99 -12.51
N ARG A 46 -12.47 2.43 -13.76
CA ARG A 46 -11.47 3.45 -14.13
C ARG A 46 -11.52 4.70 -13.24
N LYS A 47 -12.74 5.19 -12.96
CA LYS A 47 -12.96 6.34 -12.06
C LYS A 47 -12.48 6.07 -10.62
N THR A 48 -12.60 4.83 -10.15
CA THR A 48 -12.03 4.41 -8.86
C THR A 48 -10.51 4.38 -8.92
N GLN A 49 -9.93 3.89 -10.02
CA GLN A 49 -8.48 3.84 -10.20
C GLN A 49 -7.84 5.23 -10.22
N GLU A 50 -8.46 6.16 -10.95
CA GLU A 50 -7.96 7.54 -11.12
C GLU A 50 -8.07 8.39 -9.85
N ARG A 51 -8.98 8.05 -8.93
CA ARG A 51 -9.11 8.73 -7.63
C ARG A 51 -8.37 8.01 -6.50
N GLY A 52 -7.86 6.81 -6.78
CA GLY A 52 -7.09 6.05 -5.82
C GLY A 52 -5.76 6.73 -5.54
N HIS A 53 -5.27 6.56 -4.34
CA HIS A 53 -3.94 6.98 -3.92
C HIS A 53 -3.52 6.10 -2.76
N TYR A 54 -2.22 6.06 -2.48
CA TYR A 54 -1.72 5.46 -1.26
C TYR A 54 -0.49 6.22 -0.77
N THR A 55 -0.27 6.12 0.54
CA THR A 55 0.90 6.64 1.23
C THR A 55 1.36 5.60 2.24
N PHE A 56 2.61 5.16 2.12
CA PHE A 56 3.30 4.37 3.13
C PHE A 56 4.20 5.30 3.93
N GLU A 57 4.09 5.24 5.25
CA GLU A 57 4.98 5.94 6.16
C GLU A 57 5.68 4.92 7.06
N THR A 58 7.00 4.95 7.07
CA THR A 58 7.83 4.14 7.96
C THR A 58 8.48 5.04 8.98
N TYR A 59 8.24 4.74 10.25
CA TYR A 59 8.76 5.49 11.38
C TYR A 59 9.92 4.73 12.01
N THR A 60 11.01 5.43 12.32
CA THR A 60 12.17 4.83 12.95
C THR A 60 12.82 5.77 13.95
N THR A 61 13.60 5.21 14.86
CA THR A 61 14.44 5.92 15.82
C THR A 61 15.85 5.38 15.67
N THR A 62 16.80 6.28 15.42
CA THR A 62 18.22 5.92 15.32
C THR A 62 18.78 5.54 16.69
N THR A 63 19.96 4.90 16.71
CA THR A 63 20.70 4.59 17.94
C THR A 63 21.06 5.82 18.77
N THR A 64 21.09 7.00 18.15
CA THR A 64 21.31 8.31 18.82
C THR A 64 20.03 8.92 19.40
N GLY A 65 18.88 8.27 19.23
CA GLY A 65 17.57 8.77 19.69
C GLY A 65 16.85 9.69 18.69
N ALA A 66 17.48 10.10 17.59
CA ALA A 66 16.80 10.90 16.56
C ALA A 66 15.69 10.11 15.86
N ARG A 67 14.50 10.72 15.72
CA ARG A 67 13.31 10.12 15.09
C ARG A 67 13.16 10.56 13.64
N TYR A 68 12.77 9.64 12.77
CA TYR A 68 12.56 9.89 11.35
C TYR A 68 11.28 9.24 10.83
N ARG A 69 10.72 9.86 9.79
CA ARG A 69 9.64 9.33 8.96
C ARG A 69 10.11 9.26 7.51
N ALA A 70 10.10 8.07 6.93
CA ALA A 70 10.22 7.88 5.49
C ALA A 70 8.84 7.74 4.87
N THR A 71 8.57 8.45 3.79
CA THR A 71 7.30 8.45 3.07
C THR A 71 7.50 7.93 1.65
N PHE A 72 6.59 7.07 1.21
CA PHE A 72 6.49 6.59 -0.18
C PHE A 72 5.02 6.67 -0.61
N ALA A 73 4.71 7.46 -1.62
CA ALA A 73 3.34 7.74 -2.02
C ALA A 73 3.17 7.77 -3.54
N HIS A 74 1.95 7.50 -4.00
CA HIS A 74 1.59 7.64 -5.40
C HIS A 74 0.11 8.04 -5.51
N ASN A 75 -0.17 9.06 -6.31
CA ASN A 75 -1.53 9.59 -6.50
C ASN A 75 -2.30 8.84 -7.60
N VAL A 76 -2.22 7.51 -7.58
CA VAL A 76 -3.00 6.58 -8.38
C VAL A 76 -3.31 5.35 -7.53
N ASP A 77 -4.30 4.57 -7.92
CA ASP A 77 -4.59 3.34 -7.20
C ASP A 77 -3.44 2.31 -7.23
N ALA A 78 -3.57 1.28 -6.40
CA ALA A 78 -2.57 0.23 -6.28
C ALA A 78 -2.35 -0.54 -7.60
N TYR A 79 -3.38 -0.70 -8.44
CA TYR A 79 -3.26 -1.42 -9.70
C TYR A 79 -2.42 -0.65 -10.72
N LYS A 80 -2.77 0.62 -10.96
CA LYS A 80 -2.02 1.49 -11.87
C LYS A 80 -0.61 1.73 -11.33
N SER A 81 -0.45 1.89 -10.03
CA SER A 81 0.87 2.01 -9.44
C SER A 81 1.71 0.76 -9.65
N THR A 82 1.15 -0.44 -9.46
CA THR A 82 1.86 -1.70 -9.70
C THR A 82 2.33 -1.79 -11.15
N ALA A 83 1.50 -1.39 -12.11
CA ALA A 83 1.91 -1.33 -13.53
C ALA A 83 3.07 -0.37 -13.76
N VAL A 84 3.05 0.82 -13.13
CA VAL A 84 4.15 1.79 -13.19
C VAL A 84 5.43 1.23 -12.57
N LEU A 85 5.36 0.64 -11.37
CA LEU A 85 6.52 0.05 -10.69
C LEU A 85 7.14 -1.09 -11.51
N LEU A 86 6.31 -1.93 -12.13
CA LEU A 86 6.77 -3.01 -13.01
C LEU A 86 7.43 -2.46 -14.28
N ALA A 87 6.84 -1.45 -14.91
CA ALA A 87 7.40 -0.81 -16.09
C ALA A 87 8.74 -0.13 -15.79
N GLN A 88 8.84 0.62 -14.69
CA GLN A 88 10.11 1.26 -14.28
C GLN A 88 11.17 0.25 -13.89
N SER A 89 10.79 -0.88 -13.30
CA SER A 89 11.71 -2.00 -13.04
C SER A 89 12.26 -2.56 -14.36
N GLY A 90 11.40 -2.81 -15.35
CA GLY A 90 11.82 -3.27 -16.67
C GLY A 90 12.75 -2.28 -17.38
N LEU A 91 12.43 -0.98 -17.30
CA LEU A 91 13.28 0.07 -17.87
C LEU A 91 14.64 0.17 -17.17
N ALA A 92 14.69 0.04 -15.84
CA ALA A 92 15.95 0.02 -15.10
C ALA A 92 16.82 -1.17 -15.54
N LEU A 93 16.24 -2.37 -15.63
CA LEU A 93 16.95 -3.56 -16.09
C LEU A 93 17.45 -3.44 -17.54
N ALA A 94 16.70 -2.78 -18.40
CA ALA A 94 17.03 -2.64 -19.80
C ALA A 94 18.09 -1.55 -20.06
N LEU A 95 17.97 -0.40 -19.38
CA LEU A 95 18.66 0.84 -19.75
C LEU A 95 19.75 1.27 -18.76
N ASP A 96 19.75 0.76 -17.53
CA ASP A 96 20.66 1.19 -16.45
C ASP A 96 21.63 0.05 -16.02
N ARG A 97 22.04 -0.81 -16.98
CA ARG A 97 22.76 -2.08 -16.70
C ARG A 97 24.08 -1.91 -15.95
N ASP A 98 24.79 -0.82 -16.22
CA ASP A 98 26.04 -0.42 -15.59
C ASP A 98 25.88 -0.02 -14.12
N ARG A 99 24.64 0.22 -13.67
CA ARG A 99 24.29 0.65 -12.31
C ARG A 99 23.60 -0.44 -11.50
N LEU A 100 23.38 -1.62 -12.08
CA LEU A 100 22.74 -2.74 -11.40
C LEU A 100 23.72 -3.48 -10.48
N ALA A 101 23.19 -4.16 -9.46
CA ALA A 101 24.01 -4.98 -8.58
C ALA A 101 24.61 -6.20 -9.32
N GLU A 102 25.82 -6.60 -8.93
CA GLU A 102 26.45 -7.84 -9.43
C GLU A 102 25.88 -9.12 -8.79
N LEU A 103 24.89 -8.97 -7.90
CA LEU A 103 24.19 -10.08 -7.26
C LEU A 103 23.50 -10.99 -8.30
N ARG A 104 23.30 -12.25 -7.93
CA ARG A 104 22.69 -13.29 -8.77
C ARG A 104 21.65 -14.08 -7.97
N GLY A 105 20.69 -14.67 -8.67
CA GLY A 105 19.61 -15.48 -8.09
C GLY A 105 18.25 -14.78 -8.14
N VAL A 106 17.36 -15.13 -7.21
CA VAL A 106 16.03 -14.52 -7.09
C VAL A 106 16.14 -13.31 -6.17
N LEU A 107 16.25 -12.13 -6.77
CA LEU A 107 16.49 -10.88 -6.07
C LEU A 107 15.23 -10.04 -5.98
N THR A 108 15.11 -9.29 -4.89
CA THR A 108 14.11 -8.23 -4.80
C THR A 108 14.50 -7.04 -5.68
N PRO A 109 13.55 -6.21 -6.12
CA PRO A 109 13.85 -4.99 -6.87
C PRO A 109 14.87 -4.08 -6.17
N ALA A 110 14.77 -3.94 -4.85
CA ALA A 110 15.70 -3.14 -4.07
C ALA A 110 17.13 -3.70 -4.12
N ALA A 111 17.30 -5.02 -4.05
CA ALA A 111 18.63 -5.64 -4.09
C ALA A 111 19.23 -5.65 -5.50
N ALA A 112 18.43 -5.85 -6.55
CA ALA A 112 18.91 -5.93 -7.92
C ALA A 112 19.16 -4.56 -8.56
N MET A 113 18.26 -3.61 -8.34
CA MET A 113 18.22 -2.33 -9.06
C MET A 113 18.54 -1.12 -8.18
N GLY A 114 18.25 -1.18 -6.87
CA GLY A 114 18.58 -0.13 -5.90
C GLY A 114 18.35 1.30 -6.41
N ASP A 115 19.42 2.09 -6.39
CA ASP A 115 19.41 3.51 -6.79
C ASP A 115 19.03 3.74 -8.26
N ALA A 116 19.29 2.78 -9.16
CA ALA A 116 18.89 2.88 -10.56
C ALA A 116 17.37 2.95 -10.69
N LEU A 117 16.65 2.11 -9.93
CA LEU A 117 15.18 2.17 -9.88
C LEU A 117 14.71 3.41 -9.11
N LEU A 118 15.29 3.71 -7.95
CA LEU A 118 14.87 4.86 -7.13
C LEU A 118 14.95 6.19 -7.88
N ALA A 119 15.97 6.38 -8.73
CA ALA A 119 16.11 7.59 -9.54
C ALA A 119 14.98 7.77 -10.57
N ARG A 120 14.35 6.69 -11.03
CA ARG A 120 13.29 6.72 -12.05
C ARG A 120 11.91 7.04 -11.50
N LEU A 121 11.62 6.56 -10.29
CA LEU A 121 10.28 6.59 -9.70
C LEU A 121 9.68 8.00 -9.61
N PRO A 122 10.43 9.06 -9.24
CA PRO A 122 9.89 10.43 -9.23
C PRO A 122 9.40 10.90 -10.60
N GLY A 123 10.12 10.56 -11.69
CA GLY A 123 9.72 10.88 -13.06
C GLY A 123 8.44 10.16 -13.50
N ALA A 124 8.03 9.13 -12.77
CA ALA A 124 6.79 8.39 -12.99
C ALA A 124 5.66 8.77 -12.01
N GLY A 125 5.83 9.83 -11.21
CA GLY A 125 4.81 10.35 -10.30
C GLY A 125 4.82 9.73 -8.90
N VAL A 126 5.83 8.92 -8.56
CA VAL A 126 6.01 8.39 -7.20
C VAL A 126 6.73 9.41 -6.34
N VAL A 127 6.16 9.74 -5.18
CA VAL A 127 6.75 10.66 -4.21
C VAL A 127 7.49 9.86 -3.14
N MET A 128 8.74 10.23 -2.88
CA MET A 128 9.57 9.62 -1.83
C MET A 128 10.27 10.72 -1.04
N GLY A 129 10.41 10.52 0.27
CA GLY A 129 11.13 11.48 1.10
C GLY A 129 11.35 10.99 2.52
N THR A 130 12.30 11.62 3.21
CA THR A 130 12.60 11.35 4.61
C THR A 130 12.58 12.67 5.38
N THR A 131 11.85 12.70 6.49
CA THR A 131 11.72 13.87 7.36
C THR A 131 12.17 13.52 8.77
N ARG A 132 13.00 14.35 9.39
CA ARG A 132 13.32 14.25 10.82
C ARG A 132 12.11 14.73 11.62
N LEU A 133 11.68 13.93 12.59
CA LEU A 133 10.59 14.30 13.50
C LEU A 133 11.18 15.03 14.71
N SER A 134 10.50 16.11 15.10
CA SER A 134 10.82 16.90 16.31
C SER A 134 10.52 16.11 17.58
#